data_AF-A0A2K5JUP6-F1
#
_entry.id   AF-A0A2K5JUP6-F1
#
_cell.length_a   1.000
_cell.length_b   1.000
_cell.length_c   1.000
_cell.angle_alpha   90.00
_cell.angle_beta   90.00
_cell.angle_gamma   90.00
#
_symmetry.space_group_name_H-M   'P 1'
#
loop_
_entity.id
_entity.type
_entity.pdbx_description
1 polymer ?
#
loop_
_entity_poly.entity_id
_entity_poly.type
_entity_poly.pdbx_seq_one_letter_code
_entity_poly.pdbx_strand_id
1 'polypeptide(L)'
;PLSQQIPTGNSLYESYYKQVDPAYTGRVGASKAALFLKKSGLSDIILGKIWDLADPEGKGFLDKQGFYVALRLVACALSGHEVILSNLNLMIPFHPPMSPQKDQIPLEP
;
A
#
# COMPACT_ATOMS: atom_id res chain seq x y z
N PRO A 1 3.92 4.26 -26.26
CA PRO A 1 3.88 5.12 -25.04
C PRO A 1 3.53 4.24 -23.83
N LEU A 2 4.54 3.93 -23.01
CA LEU A 2 4.43 3.03 -21.86
C LEU A 2 3.74 3.74 -20.70
N SER A 3 2.41 3.83 -20.77
CA SER A 3 1.59 4.34 -19.67
C SER A 3 1.55 3.29 -18.55
N GLN A 4 2.58 3.32 -17.70
CA GLN A 4 2.56 3.01 -16.27
C GLN A 4 1.33 2.18 -15.85
N GLN A 5 1.33 0.90 -16.23
CA GLN A 5 0.27 -0.04 -15.85
C GLN A 5 0.41 -0.33 -14.36
N ILE A 6 -0.23 0.49 -13.52
CA ILE A 6 -0.83 -0.06 -12.31
C ILE A 6 -1.77 -1.15 -12.83
N PRO A 7 -1.61 -2.43 -12.45
CA PRO A 7 -2.42 -3.49 -12.99
C PRO A 7 -3.89 -3.13 -12.72
N THR A 8 -4.61 -2.83 -13.80
CA THR A 8 -6.02 -2.43 -13.85
C THR A 8 -6.96 -3.51 -13.30
N GLY A 9 -6.42 -4.60 -12.71
CA GLY A 9 -7.13 -5.73 -12.13
C GLY A 9 -7.13 -5.78 -10.59
N ASN A 10 -6.49 -4.84 -9.88
CA ASN A 10 -6.60 -4.81 -8.42
C ASN A 10 -7.88 -4.06 -7.99
N SER A 11 -9.04 -4.69 -8.15
CA SER A 11 -10.35 -4.16 -7.71
C SER A 11 -10.35 -3.67 -6.25
N LEU A 12 -9.47 -4.24 -5.43
CA LEU A 12 -9.27 -3.83 -4.05
C LEU A 12 -8.62 -2.45 -3.93
N TYR A 13 -7.63 -2.13 -4.76
CA TYR A 13 -7.03 -0.80 -4.81
C TYR A 13 -8.07 0.25 -5.21
N GLU A 14 -8.86 0.00 -6.26
CA GLU A 14 -9.92 0.94 -6.66
C GLU A 14 -10.97 1.12 -5.55
N SER A 15 -11.32 0.06 -4.82
CA SER A 15 -12.24 0.14 -3.69
C SER A 15 -11.68 0.97 -2.53
N TYR A 16 -10.38 0.88 -2.24
CA TYR A 16 -9.73 1.74 -1.26
C TYR A 16 -9.61 3.19 -1.77
N TYR A 17 -9.27 3.37 -3.04
CA TYR A 17 -9.16 4.68 -3.66
C TYR A 17 -10.50 5.43 -3.64
N LYS A 18 -11.61 4.75 -3.97
CA LYS A 18 -12.95 5.35 -3.87
C LYS A 18 -13.34 5.79 -2.46
N GLN A 19 -12.83 5.13 -1.42
CA GLN A 19 -13.11 5.55 -0.04
C GLN A 19 -12.44 6.90 0.30
N VAL A 20 -11.27 7.16 -0.27
CA VAL A 20 -10.50 8.38 0.00
C VAL A 20 -10.76 9.48 -1.03
N ASP A 21 -11.07 9.12 -2.28
CA ASP A 21 -11.40 10.00 -3.39
C ASP A 21 -12.73 9.55 -4.04
N PRO A 22 -13.87 9.78 -3.36
CA PRO A 22 -15.18 9.45 -3.93
C PRO A 22 -15.52 10.31 -5.16
N ALA A 23 -14.86 11.47 -5.30
CA ALA A 23 -15.03 12.38 -6.41
C ALA A 23 -14.25 11.95 -7.67
N TYR A 24 -13.45 10.87 -7.59
CA TYR A 24 -12.64 10.37 -8.71
C TYR A 24 -11.75 11.44 -9.35
N THR A 25 -11.30 12.40 -8.52
CA THR A 25 -10.40 13.48 -8.95
C THR A 25 -9.03 12.96 -9.35
N GLY A 26 -8.69 11.72 -8.95
CA GLY A 26 -7.39 11.12 -9.17
C GLY A 26 -6.35 11.60 -8.18
N ARG A 27 -6.73 12.42 -7.18
CA ARG A 27 -5.83 12.99 -6.18
C ARG A 27 -6.43 12.87 -4.79
N VAL A 28 -5.65 12.38 -3.85
CA VAL A 28 -6.05 12.22 -2.45
C VAL A 28 -5.31 13.26 -1.61
N GLY A 29 -6.02 14.24 -1.07
CA GLY A 29 -5.40 15.24 -0.20
C GLY A 29 -4.80 14.62 1.07
N ALA A 30 -3.73 15.22 1.60
CA ALA A 30 -2.99 14.72 2.76
C ALA A 30 -3.88 14.38 3.96
N SER A 31 -4.80 15.27 4.33
CA SER A 31 -5.70 15.05 5.46
C SER A 31 -6.58 13.80 5.28
N LYS A 32 -7.07 13.57 4.06
CA LYS A 32 -7.91 12.42 3.71
C LYS A 32 -7.11 11.12 3.68
N ALA A 33 -5.92 11.15 3.07
CA ALA A 33 -5.01 10.01 3.07
C ALA A 33 -4.59 9.62 4.48
N ALA A 34 -4.12 10.59 5.28
CA ALA A 34 -3.70 10.36 6.67
C ALA A 34 -4.83 9.74 7.50
N LEU A 35 -6.05 10.27 7.39
CA LEU A 35 -7.20 9.74 8.11
C LEU A 35 -7.52 8.30 7.70
N PHE A 36 -7.38 7.96 6.41
CA PHE A 36 -7.55 6.59 5.92
C PHE A 36 -6.45 5.65 6.41
N LEU A 37 -5.18 6.04 6.30
CA LEU A 37 -4.04 5.26 6.74
C LEU A 37 -4.10 5.02 8.26
N LYS A 38 -4.59 5.99 9.05
CA LYS A 38 -4.87 5.83 10.50
C LYS A 38 -5.88 4.72 10.79
N LYS A 39 -6.80 4.40 9.88
CA LYS A 39 -7.76 3.30 10.06
C LYS A 39 -7.08 1.93 10.11
N SER A 40 -5.84 1.81 9.62
CA SER A 40 -5.04 0.59 9.77
C SER A 40 -4.50 0.37 11.18
N GLY A 41 -4.63 1.34 12.09
CA GLY A 41 -4.15 1.20 13.47
C GLY A 41 -2.64 1.43 13.65
N LEU A 42 -1.99 2.02 12.65
CA LEU A 42 -0.58 2.40 12.73
C LEU A 42 -0.40 3.69 13.55
N SER A 43 0.73 3.82 14.23
CA SER A 43 1.10 5.06 14.95
C SER A 43 1.37 6.21 13.99
N ASP A 44 1.11 7.44 14.45
CA ASP A 44 1.35 8.69 13.69
C ASP A 44 2.78 8.81 13.16
N ILE A 45 3.75 8.29 13.91
CA ILE A 45 5.18 8.26 13.50
C ILE A 45 5.36 7.42 12.23
N ILE A 46 4.74 6.23 12.19
CA ILE A 46 4.82 5.34 11.03
C ILE A 46 4.08 5.96 9.86
N LEU A 47 2.91 6.55 10.09
CA LEU A 47 2.11 7.22 9.07
C LEU A 47 2.85 8.39 8.43
N GLY A 48 3.58 9.18 9.23
CA GLY A 48 4.44 10.24 8.72
C GLY A 48 5.54 9.71 7.80
N LYS A 49 6.18 8.59 8.16
CA LYS A 49 7.16 7.92 7.29
C LYS A 49 6.53 7.43 5.98
N ILE A 50 5.36 6.79 6.07
CA ILE A 50 4.64 6.31 4.87
C ILE A 50 4.33 7.49 3.94
N TRP A 51 3.89 8.61 4.51
CA TRP A 51 3.58 9.82 3.77
C TRP A 51 4.80 10.39 3.06
N ASP A 52 5.91 10.57 3.77
CA ASP A 52 7.17 11.08 3.23
C ASP A 52 7.67 10.23 2.03
N LEU A 53 7.56 8.91 2.16
CA LEU A 53 7.94 7.99 1.09
C LEU A 53 6.94 7.98 -0.10
N ALA A 54 5.67 8.28 0.16
CA ALA A 54 4.62 8.30 -0.85
C ALA A 54 4.49 9.64 -1.58
N ASP A 55 4.91 10.74 -0.95
CA ASP A 55 4.93 12.10 -1.48
C ASP A 55 6.34 12.74 -1.35
N PRO A 56 7.37 12.19 -2.04
CA PRO A 56 8.73 12.71 -1.97
C PRO A 56 8.85 14.11 -2.57
N GLU A 57 7.91 14.51 -3.43
CA GLU A 57 7.87 15.84 -4.03
C GLU A 57 7.15 16.87 -3.14
N GLY A 58 6.60 16.46 -2.00
CA GLY A 58 5.91 17.37 -1.07
C GLY A 58 4.71 18.07 -1.70
N LYS A 59 4.00 17.40 -2.61
CA LYS A 59 2.84 17.95 -3.33
C LYS A 59 1.66 18.21 -2.40
N GLY A 60 1.62 17.56 -1.23
CA GLY A 60 0.50 17.67 -0.27
C GLY A 60 -0.73 16.86 -0.67
N PHE A 61 -0.60 16.02 -1.71
CA PHE A 61 -1.60 15.08 -2.16
C PHE A 61 -0.94 13.83 -2.76
N LEU A 62 -1.60 12.69 -2.62
CA LEU A 62 -1.19 11.45 -3.24
C LEU A 62 -1.97 11.25 -4.54
N ASP A 63 -1.25 11.12 -5.64
CA ASP A 63 -1.83 10.63 -6.91
C ASP A 63 -2.00 9.10 -6.84
N LYS A 64 -2.55 8.49 -7.89
CA LYS A 64 -2.80 7.05 -7.94
C LYS A 64 -1.55 6.22 -7.58
N GLN A 65 -0.39 6.61 -8.09
CA GLN A 65 0.87 5.96 -7.77
C GLN A 65 1.28 6.14 -6.31
N GLY A 66 1.26 7.37 -5.79
CA GLY A 66 1.62 7.66 -4.41
C GLY A 66 0.73 6.92 -3.42
N PHE A 67 -0.57 6.84 -3.70
CA PHE A 67 -1.50 6.09 -2.85
C PHE A 67 -1.25 4.58 -2.89
N TYR A 68 -0.87 4.04 -4.05
CA TYR A 68 -0.49 2.63 -4.17
C TYR A 68 0.75 2.31 -3.33
N VAL A 69 1.77 3.17 -3.40
CA VAL A 69 2.98 3.08 -2.57
C VAL A 69 2.62 3.16 -1.09
N ALA A 70 1.80 4.13 -0.69
CA ALA A 70 1.34 4.28 0.69
C ALA A 70 0.63 3.03 1.22
N LEU A 71 -0.29 2.45 0.43
CA LEU A 71 -0.99 1.20 0.78
C LEU A 71 -0.03 0.02 0.97
N ARG A 72 1.00 -0.09 0.11
CA ARG A 72 1.98 -1.17 0.24
C ARG A 72 2.86 -0.99 1.47
N LEU A 73 3.25 0.24 1.77
CA LEU A 73 4.01 0.56 2.98
C LEU A 73 3.19 0.31 4.26
N VAL A 74 1.90 0.61 4.26
CA VAL A 74 0.98 0.22 5.34
C VAL A 74 0.98 -1.29 5.53
N ALA A 75 0.82 -2.05 4.44
CA ALA A 75 0.83 -3.51 4.53
C ALA A 75 2.15 -4.05 5.11
N CYS A 76 3.29 -3.45 4.72
CA CYS A 76 4.60 -3.76 5.27
C CYS A 76 4.65 -3.50 6.79
N ALA A 77 4.18 -2.33 7.24
CA ALA A 77 4.11 -1.98 8.65
C ALA A 77 3.20 -2.92 9.45
N LEU A 78 2.05 -3.30 8.88
CA LEU A 78 1.10 -4.23 9.49
C LEU A 78 1.68 -5.65 9.63
N SER A 79 2.53 -6.07 8.69
CA SER A 79 3.29 -7.33 8.80
C SER A 79 4.42 -7.27 9.82
N GLY A 80 4.68 -6.12 10.45
CA GLY A 80 5.80 -5.93 11.38
C GLY A 80 7.14 -5.71 10.68
N HIS A 81 7.14 -5.46 9.37
CA HIS A 81 8.34 -5.09 8.63
C HIS A 81 8.59 -3.57 8.67
N GLU A 82 9.85 -3.20 8.46
CA GLU A 82 10.25 -1.80 8.46
C GLU A 82 9.68 -1.04 7.26
N VAL A 83 9.13 0.15 7.53
CA VAL A 83 8.53 1.03 6.52
C VAL A 83 9.61 1.74 5.72
N ILE A 84 10.15 1.03 4.73
CA ILE A 84 11.14 1.54 3.79
C ILE A 84 10.77 1.14 2.37
N LEU A 85 11.07 1.99 1.39
CA LEU A 85 10.82 1.70 -0.03
C LEU A 85 11.54 0.43 -0.49
N SER A 86 12.70 0.11 0.09
CA SER A 86 13.47 -1.10 -0.21
C SER A 86 12.70 -2.40 0.10
N ASN A 87 11.79 -2.37 1.09
CA ASN A 87 10.94 -3.53 1.43
C ASN A 87 9.77 -3.69 0.46
N LEU A 88 9.40 -2.66 -0.30
CA LEU A 88 8.39 -2.78 -1.36
C LEU A 88 8.86 -3.71 -2.49
N ASN A 89 10.17 -3.78 -2.73
CA ASN A 89 10.77 -4.65 -3.74
C ASN A 89 10.82 -6.14 -3.33
N LEU A 90 10.65 -6.45 -2.04
CA LEU A 90 10.65 -7.83 -1.52
C LEU A 90 9.24 -8.45 -1.47
N MET A 91 8.19 -7.65 -1.63
CA MET A 91 6.81 -8.11 -1.48
C MET A 91 6.19 -8.47 -2.84
N ILE A 92 6.25 -9.77 -3.11
CA ILE A 92 5.61 -10.60 -4.14
C ILE A 92 4.23 -10.04 -4.59
N PRO A 93 3.85 -10.19 -5.89
CA PRO A 93 2.55 -9.76 -6.44
C PRO A 93 1.40 -10.13 -5.51
N PHE A 94 0.41 -9.22 -5.45
CA PHE A 94 -0.80 -9.28 -4.65
C PHE A 94 -1.49 -10.67 -4.73
N HIS A 95 -0.99 -11.67 -4.00
CA HIS A 95 -1.66 -12.93 -3.80
C HIS A 95 -2.63 -12.74 -2.63
N PRO A 96 -3.93 -13.04 -2.79
CA PRO A 96 -4.79 -13.20 -1.63
C PRO A 96 -4.19 -14.29 -0.72
N PRO A 97 -4.40 -14.24 0.61
CA PRO A 97 -3.94 -15.29 1.50
C PRO A 97 -4.69 -16.59 1.16
N MET A 98 -4.14 -17.38 0.25
CA MET A 98 -4.61 -18.73 -0.02
C MET A 98 -3.97 -19.65 1.01
N SER A 99 -4.64 -19.73 2.17
CA SER A 99 -4.61 -20.84 3.11
C SER A 99 -3.28 -21.18 3.82
N PRO A 100 -3.34 -21.72 5.06
CA PRO A 100 -2.16 -22.18 5.77
C PRO A 100 -1.65 -23.47 5.13
N GLN A 101 -0.52 -23.41 4.43
CA GLN A 101 0.22 -24.61 4.05
C GLN A 101 0.94 -25.15 5.28
N LYS A 102 0.16 -25.89 6.09
CA LYS A 102 0.69 -26.95 6.94
C LYS A 102 1.37 -27.98 6.00
N ASP A 103 2.44 -28.59 6.51
CA ASP A 103 3.19 -29.70 5.92
C ASP A 103 4.44 -29.30 5.11
N GLN A 104 5.47 -28.88 5.85
CA GLN A 104 6.85 -29.17 5.48
C GLN A 104 7.33 -30.30 6.39
N ILE A 105 7.12 -31.55 5.96
CA ILE A 105 7.94 -32.69 6.38
C ILE A 105 8.72 -33.17 5.15
N PRO A 106 10.05 -33.36 5.26
CA PRO A 106 10.84 -33.85 4.14
C PRO A 106 10.52 -35.33 3.88
N LEU A 107 10.24 -35.66 2.61
CA LEU A 107 10.23 -37.03 2.14
C LEU A 107 11.67 -37.52 2.04
N GLU A 108 12.04 -38.45 2.91
CA GLU A 108 13.01 -39.53 2.67
C GLU A 108 12.89 -40.57 3.80
N PRO A 109 13.25 -41.84 3.57
CA PRO A 109 13.70 -42.48 2.32
C PRO A 109 12.65 -43.34 1.60
#